data_AF-A0A3C1LD01-F1
#
_entry.id   AF-A0A3C1LD01-F1
#
_cell.length_a   1.000
_cell.length_b   1.000
_cell.length_c   1.000
_cell.angle_alpha   90.00
_cell.angle_beta   90.00
_cell.angle_gamma   90.00
#
_symmetry.space_group_name_H-M   'P 1'
#
loop_
_entity.id
_entity.type
_entity.pdbx_description
1 polymer ?
#
loop_
_entity_poly.entity_id
_entity_poly.type
_entity_poly.pdbx_seq_one_letter_code
_entity_poly.pdbx_strand_id
1 'polypeptide(L)'
;NGVVVCNAAGNQTNVRAVRSNGGTILVWGDNRVSGSNRDIYAQKVSDTDGSTMWPVTNGVAICTATGNQPNSVTSGFTVFSDDANGAYIVWDDARNGSSNLDVRAQL
;
A
#
# COMPACT_ATOMS: atom_id res chain seq x y z
N ASN A 1 9.43 -19.66 -8.91
CA ASN A 1 9.73 -18.55 -8.00
C ASN A 1 9.09 -17.28 -8.53
N GLY A 2 8.54 -16.43 -7.64
CA GLY A 2 7.95 -15.13 -8.03
C GLY A 2 8.97 -14.00 -8.04
N VAL A 3 8.61 -12.86 -8.64
CA VAL A 3 9.41 -11.61 -8.61
C VAL A 3 9.27 -10.94 -7.26
N VAL A 4 10.40 -10.47 -6.70
CA VAL A 4 10.40 -9.71 -5.44
C VAL A 4 9.96 -8.28 -5.71
N VAL A 5 8.84 -7.87 -5.12
CA VAL A 5 8.29 -6.51 -5.25
C VAL A 5 8.77 -5.60 -4.11
N CYS A 6 8.90 -6.14 -2.89
CA CYS A 6 9.41 -5.44 -1.72
C CYS A 6 10.14 -6.43 -0.80
N ASN A 7 11.34 -6.07 -0.38
CA ASN A 7 12.13 -6.81 0.62
C ASN A 7 12.72 -5.89 1.71
N ALA A 8 12.08 -4.73 1.92
CA ALA A 8 12.42 -3.86 3.04
C ALA A 8 12.32 -4.62 4.37
N ALA A 9 13.18 -4.26 5.32
CA ALA A 9 13.11 -4.81 6.68
C ALA A 9 11.72 -4.55 7.29
N GLY A 10 11.27 -5.42 8.19
CA GLY A 10 9.91 -5.38 8.75
C GLY A 10 8.93 -6.24 7.94
N ASN A 11 7.70 -6.38 8.45
CA ASN A 11 6.68 -7.22 7.84
C ASN A 11 5.87 -6.44 6.80
N GLN A 12 5.71 -7.03 5.62
CA GLN A 12 4.74 -6.62 4.61
C GLN A 12 3.48 -7.47 4.73
N THR A 13 2.33 -6.83 4.94
CA THR A 13 1.06 -7.51 5.25
C THR A 13 -0.10 -6.90 4.47
N ASN A 14 -1.27 -7.55 4.56
CA ASN A 14 -2.52 -7.07 3.99
C ASN A 14 -2.50 -6.73 2.49
N VAL A 15 -1.76 -7.50 1.69
CA VAL A 15 -1.63 -7.21 0.25
C VAL A 15 -3.02 -7.17 -0.41
N ARG A 16 -3.26 -6.14 -1.20
CA ARG A 16 -4.40 -5.97 -2.11
C ARG A 16 -3.85 -5.67 -3.50
N ALA A 17 -4.58 -6.09 -4.52
CA ALA A 17 -4.18 -5.92 -5.90
C ALA A 17 -5.36 -5.37 -6.71
N VAL A 18 -5.07 -4.47 -7.63
CA VAL A 18 -6.04 -3.99 -8.60
C VAL A 18 -5.42 -3.94 -10.00
N ARG A 19 -6.21 -4.33 -11.00
CA ARG A 19 -5.75 -4.31 -12.38
C ARG A 19 -5.56 -2.85 -12.84
N SER A 20 -4.49 -2.61 -13.58
CA SER A 20 -4.19 -1.34 -14.23
C SER A 20 -3.77 -1.66 -15.67
N ASN A 21 -3.85 -0.72 -16.62
CA ASN A 21 -3.46 -1.03 -17.99
C ASN A 21 -1.97 -1.43 -18.05
N GLY A 22 -1.69 -2.55 -18.74
CA GLY A 22 -0.36 -3.15 -18.84
C GLY A 22 0.25 -3.61 -17.51
N GLY A 23 -0.57 -3.82 -16.46
CA GLY A 23 -0.02 -4.22 -15.17
C GLY A 23 -1.04 -4.43 -14.05
N THR A 24 -0.54 -4.49 -12.83
CA THR A 24 -1.32 -4.60 -11.60
C THR A 24 -0.71 -3.68 -10.56
N ILE A 25 -1.54 -2.88 -9.89
CA ILE A 25 -1.10 -2.08 -8.74
C ILE A 25 -1.28 -2.95 -7.50
N LEU A 26 -0.18 -3.20 -6.81
CA LEU A 26 -0.13 -3.89 -5.53
C LEU A 26 -0.05 -2.84 -4.43
N VAL A 27 -0.87 -2.99 -3.39
CA VAL A 27 -0.89 -2.11 -2.21
C VAL A 27 -0.77 -2.99 -0.97
N TRP A 28 0.07 -2.62 -0.03
CA TRP A 28 0.30 -3.39 1.19
C TRP A 28 0.51 -2.48 2.40
N GLY A 29 0.25 -3.03 3.58
CA GLY A 29 0.69 -2.43 4.84
C GLY A 29 2.13 -2.84 5.12
N ASP A 30 2.95 -1.90 5.55
CA ASP A 30 4.38 -2.09 5.71
C ASP A 30 4.87 -1.59 7.07
N ASN A 31 5.54 -2.48 7.82
CA ASN A 31 6.06 -2.20 9.15
C ASN A 31 7.58 -1.91 9.13
N ARG A 32 8.10 -1.33 8.05
CA ARG A 32 9.54 -1.00 7.91
C ARG A 32 10.03 0.14 8.79
N VAL A 33 9.13 1.01 9.24
CA VAL A 33 9.47 2.16 10.10
C VAL A 33 9.32 1.73 11.56
N SER A 34 10.32 2.02 12.40
CA SER A 34 10.28 1.70 13.83
C SER A 34 9.22 2.54 14.55
N GLY A 35 8.55 1.96 15.56
CA GLY A 35 7.59 2.68 16.41
C GLY A 35 6.13 2.23 16.33
N SER A 36 5.87 0.95 16.01
CA SER A 36 4.49 0.41 15.89
C SER A 36 3.63 1.08 14.83
N ASN A 37 4.24 1.84 13.92
CA ASN A 37 3.56 2.47 12.80
C ASN A 37 3.62 1.53 11.59
N ARG A 38 2.46 1.17 11.11
CA ARG A 38 2.26 0.55 9.80
C ARG A 38 1.92 1.65 8.82
N ASP A 39 2.64 1.70 7.71
CA ASP A 39 2.40 2.65 6.63
C ASP A 39 1.82 1.92 5.41
N ILE A 40 1.17 2.65 4.51
CA ILE A 40 0.65 2.09 3.25
C ILE A 40 1.66 2.34 2.15
N TYR A 41 2.04 1.28 1.43
CA TYR A 41 2.91 1.35 0.27
C TYR A 41 2.24 0.72 -0.95
N ALA A 42 2.66 1.14 -2.14
CA ALA A 42 2.19 0.57 -3.39
C ALA A 42 3.31 0.43 -4.43
N GLN A 43 3.12 -0.49 -5.37
CA GLN A 43 3.99 -0.68 -6.53
C GLN A 43 3.15 -1.18 -7.70
N LYS A 44 3.41 -0.68 -8.90
CA LYS A 44 2.84 -1.24 -10.12
C LYS A 44 3.77 -2.31 -10.66
N VAL A 45 3.23 -3.48 -10.99
CA VAL A 45 3.97 -4.57 -11.61
C VAL A 45 3.44 -4.84 -13.02
N SER A 46 4.33 -5.20 -13.93
CA SER A 46 4.01 -5.57 -15.31
C SER A 46 3.18 -6.85 -15.36
N ASP A 47 2.21 -6.93 -16.25
CA ASP A 47 1.43 -8.15 -16.49
C ASP A 47 2.14 -9.17 -17.40
N THR A 48 3.26 -8.79 -18.01
CA THR A 48 4.05 -9.69 -18.89
C THR A 48 5.07 -10.52 -18.11
N ASP A 49 5.76 -9.91 -17.14
CA ASP A 49 6.90 -10.53 -16.45
C ASP A 49 6.91 -10.29 -14.93
N GLY A 50 5.94 -9.53 -14.39
CA GLY A 50 5.87 -9.20 -12.97
C GLY A 50 6.94 -8.20 -12.49
N SER A 51 7.72 -7.62 -13.41
CA SER A 51 8.71 -6.60 -13.06
C SER A 51 8.06 -5.34 -12.50
N THR A 52 8.75 -4.67 -11.58
CA THR A 52 8.28 -3.39 -11.01
C THR A 52 8.35 -2.29 -12.06
N MET A 53 7.24 -1.56 -12.25
CA MET A 53 7.11 -0.50 -13.24
C MET A 53 7.35 0.90 -12.67
N TRP A 54 7.04 1.15 -11.39
CA TRP A 54 7.45 2.42 -10.77
C TRP A 54 8.91 2.34 -10.34
N PRO A 55 9.70 3.40 -10.58
CA PRO A 55 11.16 3.38 -10.39
C PRO A 55 11.60 3.32 -8.92
N VAL A 56 10.66 3.44 -7.98
CA VAL A 56 10.95 3.43 -6.53
C VAL A 56 11.13 2.00 -6.04
N THR A 57 12.30 1.74 -5.45
CA THR A 57 12.59 0.45 -4.83
C THR A 57 11.76 0.27 -3.56
N ASN A 58 11.28 -0.95 -3.33
CA ASN A 58 10.40 -1.28 -2.19
C ASN A 58 9.09 -0.48 -2.15
N GLY A 59 8.61 0.00 -3.29
CA GLY A 59 7.32 0.66 -3.41
C GLY A 59 7.32 2.13 -3.00
N VAL A 60 6.32 2.83 -3.52
CA VAL A 60 6.01 4.23 -3.22
C VAL A 60 5.18 4.28 -1.94
N ALA A 61 5.55 5.14 -1.01
CA ALA A 61 4.75 5.37 0.18
C ALA A 61 3.50 6.19 -0.18
N ILE A 62 2.33 5.68 0.22
CA ILE A 62 1.03 6.33 0.03
C ILE A 62 0.73 7.22 1.24
N CYS A 63 0.92 6.70 2.45
CA CYS A 63 0.77 7.48 3.68
C CYS A 63 1.83 7.07 4.70
N THR A 64 2.55 8.07 5.22
CA THR A 64 3.62 7.95 6.23
C THR A 64 3.39 8.85 7.45
N ALA A 65 2.12 9.22 7.69
CA ALA A 65 1.76 10.03 8.83
C ALA A 65 2.05 9.28 10.13
N THR A 66 2.46 9.98 11.18
CA THR A 66 2.67 9.33 12.48
C THR A 66 1.39 8.62 12.95
N GLY A 67 1.51 7.38 13.43
CA GLY A 67 0.39 6.51 13.77
C GLY A 67 0.31 5.30 12.84
N ASN A 68 -0.75 4.50 12.98
CA ASN A 68 -0.99 3.37 12.08
C ASN A 68 -1.87 3.80 10.89
N GLN A 69 -1.42 3.51 9.69
CA GLN A 69 -2.17 3.58 8.45
C GLN A 69 -2.04 2.25 7.70
N PRO A 70 -3.12 1.45 7.65
CA PRO A 70 -4.36 1.61 8.38
C PRO A 70 -4.24 1.20 9.86
N ASN A 71 -5.23 1.39 10.72
CA ASN A 71 -5.19 0.87 12.10
C ASN A 71 -5.27 -0.67 12.15
N SER A 72 -5.99 -1.30 11.21
CA SER A 72 -6.15 -2.78 11.14
C SER A 72 -5.20 -3.48 10.17
N VAL A 73 -4.50 -4.52 10.65
CA VAL A 73 -3.54 -5.33 9.86
C VAL A 73 -4.19 -6.23 8.82
N THR A 74 -5.50 -6.46 8.89
CA THR A 74 -6.20 -7.47 8.04
C THR A 74 -7.23 -6.87 7.09
N SER A 75 -7.77 -5.69 7.41
CA SER A 75 -8.87 -5.09 6.64
C SER A 75 -8.82 -3.57 6.53
N GLY A 76 -7.70 -2.95 6.88
CA GLY A 76 -7.69 -1.50 7.11
C GLY A 76 -7.66 -0.63 5.84
N PHE A 77 -7.51 -1.21 4.65
CA PHE A 77 -7.67 -0.47 3.40
C PHE A 77 -8.37 -1.29 2.31
N THR A 78 -9.03 -0.56 1.43
CA THR A 78 -9.65 -1.06 0.20
C THR A 78 -9.03 -0.33 -0.98
N VAL A 79 -8.89 -1.05 -2.11
CA VAL A 79 -8.26 -0.54 -3.33
C VAL A 79 -9.19 -0.80 -4.50
N PHE A 80 -9.40 0.19 -5.35
CA PHE A 80 -10.19 0.09 -6.57
C PHE A 80 -9.53 0.84 -7.72
N SER A 81 -9.83 0.41 -8.95
CA SER A 81 -9.31 1.04 -10.17
C SER A 81 -9.87 2.45 -10.27
N ASP A 82 -9.08 3.38 -10.79
CA ASP A 82 -9.56 4.70 -11.19
C ASP A 82 -10.05 4.75 -12.65
N ASP A 83 -9.96 3.61 -13.35
CA ASP A 83 -10.23 3.43 -14.79
C ASP A 83 -9.36 4.31 -15.71
N ALA A 84 -8.28 4.88 -15.16
CA ALA A 84 -7.33 5.78 -15.81
C ALA A 84 -5.85 5.43 -15.50
N ASN A 85 -5.59 4.14 -15.22
CA ASN A 85 -4.27 3.53 -14.93
C ASN A 85 -3.72 3.73 -13.52
N GLY A 86 -4.44 4.41 -12.63
CA GLY A 86 -4.15 4.53 -11.22
C GLY A 86 -5.03 3.62 -10.36
N ALA A 87 -5.09 3.94 -9.07
CA ALA A 87 -5.91 3.22 -8.10
C ALA A 87 -6.31 4.15 -6.97
N TYR A 88 -7.59 4.15 -6.62
CA TYR A 88 -8.02 4.73 -5.36
C TYR A 88 -7.74 3.78 -4.22
N ILE A 89 -7.11 4.30 -3.18
CA ILE A 89 -6.81 3.60 -1.93
C ILE A 89 -7.56 4.33 -0.84
N VAL A 90 -8.43 3.62 -0.11
CA VAL A 90 -9.21 4.17 1.00
C VAL A 90 -8.86 3.43 2.27
N TRP A 91 -8.57 4.16 3.36
CA TRP A 91 -8.14 3.58 4.64
C TRP A 91 -8.69 4.33 5.85
N ASP A 92 -8.72 3.64 6.98
CA ASP A 92 -8.90 4.24 8.30
C ASP A 92 -7.56 4.78 8.82
N ASP A 93 -7.54 6.04 9.25
CA ASP A 93 -6.34 6.79 9.57
C ASP A 93 -6.28 7.13 11.06
N ALA A 94 -5.29 6.57 11.76
CA ALA A 94 -5.14 6.73 13.21
C ALA A 94 -4.17 7.86 13.61
N ARG A 95 -3.87 8.82 12.73
CA ARG A 95 -2.92 9.90 13.03
C ARG A 95 -3.32 10.77 14.22
N ASN A 96 -4.62 10.82 14.52
CA ASN A 96 -5.19 11.57 15.63
C ASN A 96 -5.42 10.70 16.88
N GLY A 97 -4.90 9.48 16.90
CA GLY A 97 -5.06 8.49 17.98
C GLY A 97 -5.88 7.27 17.56
N SER A 98 -5.64 6.12 18.21
CA SER A 98 -6.27 4.84 17.86
C SER A 98 -7.78 4.78 18.11
N SER A 99 -8.34 5.71 18.88
CA SER A 99 -9.77 5.89 19.13
C SER A 99 -10.40 7.05 18.34
N ASN A 100 -9.60 7.77 17.54
CA ASN A 100 -10.04 8.91 16.73
C ASN A 100 -9.61 8.69 15.27
N LEU A 101 -10.28 7.74 14.62
CA LEU A 101 -9.98 7.33 13.25
C LEU A 101 -10.69 8.25 12.25
N ASP A 102 -9.94 8.75 11.27
CA ASP A 102 -10.50 9.42 10.09
C ASP A 102 -10.65 8.42 8.93
N VAL A 103 -11.49 8.73 7.94
CA VAL A 103 -11.45 8.05 6.62
C VAL A 103 -10.65 8.91 5.66
N ARG A 104 -9.65 8.31 4.98
CA ARG A 104 -8.84 8.99 3.97
C ARG A 104 -8.79 8.20 2.67
N ALA A 105 -8.61 8.92 1.57
CA ALA A 105 -8.51 8.37 0.24
C ALA A 105 -7.39 9.05 -0.54
N GLN A 106 -6.70 8.30 -1.39
CA GLN A 106 -5.71 8.81 -2.34
C GLN A 106 -5.85 8.11 -3.68
N LEU A 107 -5.66 8.88 -4.76
CA LEU A 107 -5.56 8.44 -6.16
C LEU A 107 -4.10 8.14 -6.53
#